data_AF-A0A977L684-F1
#
_entry.id   AF-A0A977L684-F1
#
_cell.length_a   1.000
_cell.length_b   1.000
_cell.length_c   1.000
_cell.angle_alpha   90.00
_cell.angle_beta   90.00
_cell.angle_gamma   90.00
#
_symmetry.space_group_name_H-M   'P 1'
#
loop_
_entity.id
_entity.type
_entity.pdbx_description
1 polymer ?
#
loop_
_entity_poly.entity_id
_entity_poly.type
_entity_poly.pdbx_seq_one_letter_code
_entity_poly.pdbx_strand_id
1 'polypeptide(L)'
;MKTKSIVLSFLIFVACADKSLEIKKSDIAELAKEFNLKRIEISSIPKGITPLKFNSVAEAKLFLSNRLFKEQPSKSVHSNARIAQNSSSNLATCANPLNAVYTQQVSAGILSSITFTSFTNYNYCGMSFASVNNISSTMTGATLGATYSQSNFSVNVTDTSISYTIYGSIDYYLFVEGGLNLWSQNISMGGSFTSQVIGTTGTSGGNPKGSIAPPKK
;
A
#
# COMPACT_ATOMS: atom_id res chain seq x y z
N MET A 1 57.16 37.58 -36.92
CA MET A 1 55.95 36.91 -36.39
C MET A 1 56.25 36.39 -34.99
N LYS A 2 55.49 36.83 -33.98
CA LYS A 2 55.28 36.16 -32.67
C LYS A 2 54.23 36.97 -31.90
N THR A 3 52.97 36.69 -32.16
CA THR A 3 51.80 37.23 -31.44
C THR A 3 51.63 36.46 -30.15
N LYS A 4 51.68 37.16 -29.01
CA LYS A 4 51.35 36.61 -27.69
C LYS A 4 49.84 36.72 -27.49
N SER A 5 49.14 35.59 -27.57
CA SER A 5 47.73 35.49 -27.15
C SER A 5 47.66 35.44 -25.63
N ILE A 6 47.07 36.48 -25.03
CA ILE A 6 46.67 36.52 -23.63
C ILE A 6 45.26 35.92 -23.57
N VAL A 7 45.15 34.68 -23.10
CA VAL A 7 43.87 34.03 -22.80
C VAL A 7 43.41 34.52 -21.43
N LEU A 8 42.54 35.53 -21.44
CA LEU A 8 41.87 36.05 -20.26
C LEU A 8 40.80 35.04 -19.80
N SER A 9 41.16 34.17 -18.87
CA SER A 9 40.22 33.24 -18.22
C SER A 9 39.22 34.03 -17.39
N PHE A 10 37.99 34.10 -17.89
CA PHE A 10 36.82 34.58 -17.16
C PHE A 10 36.47 33.55 -16.06
N LEU A 11 37.09 33.72 -14.90
CA LEU A 11 36.72 33.00 -13.68
C LEU A 11 35.41 33.62 -13.16
N ILE A 12 34.27 33.13 -13.65
CA ILE A 12 32.96 33.47 -13.10
C ILE A 12 32.85 32.75 -11.76
N PHE A 13 33.27 33.42 -10.69
CA PHE A 13 32.86 33.08 -9.32
C PHE A 13 31.34 33.30 -9.24
N VAL A 14 30.56 32.27 -9.55
CA VAL A 14 29.17 32.19 -9.07
C VAL A 14 29.30 31.97 -7.56
N ALA A 15 29.34 33.07 -6.81
CA ALA A 15 29.05 33.06 -5.39
C ALA A 15 27.63 32.49 -5.24
N CYS A 16 27.54 31.18 -5.02
CA CYS A 16 26.35 30.54 -4.50
C CYS A 16 26.19 31.12 -3.10
N ALA A 17 25.51 32.27 -3.01
CA ALA A 17 25.07 32.79 -1.75
C ALA A 17 24.17 31.71 -1.15
N ASP A 18 24.67 31.03 -0.11
CA ASP A 18 23.87 30.30 0.85
C ASP A 18 22.93 31.31 1.51
N LYS A 19 21.91 31.76 0.77
CA LYS A 19 20.70 32.28 1.36
C LYS A 19 20.05 31.06 1.98
N SER A 20 20.43 30.75 3.23
CA SER A 20 19.58 29.96 4.10
C SER A 20 18.24 30.67 4.10
N LEU A 21 17.32 30.19 3.26
CA LEU A 21 15.97 30.67 3.17
C LEU A 21 15.36 30.36 4.52
N GLU A 22 15.36 31.34 5.40
CA GLU A 22 14.73 31.23 6.71
C GLU A 22 13.24 31.03 6.45
N ILE A 23 12.77 29.78 6.53
CA ILE A 23 11.38 29.46 6.27
C ILE A 23 10.54 30.10 7.35
N LYS A 24 9.70 31.04 6.92
CA LYS A 24 8.81 31.74 7.83
C LYS A 24 7.73 30.77 8.27
N LYS A 25 7.37 30.81 9.55
CA LYS A 25 6.23 30.05 10.10
C LYS A 25 4.92 30.28 9.31
N SER A 26 4.77 31.44 8.68
CA SER A 26 3.66 31.77 7.78
C SER A 26 3.52 30.79 6.62
N ASP A 27 4.64 30.36 6.05
CA ASP A 27 4.67 29.63 4.78
C ASP A 27 4.25 28.17 5.00
N ILE A 28 4.61 27.60 6.15
CA ILE A 28 4.15 26.27 6.59
C ILE A 28 2.65 26.29 6.91
N ALA A 29 2.15 27.37 7.53
CA ALA A 29 0.73 27.51 7.85
C ALA A 29 -0.12 27.63 6.58
N GLU A 30 0.38 28.33 5.57
CA GLU A 30 -0.26 28.42 4.25
C GLU A 30 -0.30 27.05 3.56
N LEU A 31 0.82 26.33 3.53
CA LEU A 31 0.89 24.96 3.00
C LEU A 31 -0.11 24.02 3.69
N ALA A 32 -0.17 24.08 5.02
CA ALA A 32 -1.08 23.25 5.80
C ALA A 32 -2.55 23.56 5.47
N LYS A 33 -2.89 24.84 5.27
CA LYS A 33 -4.24 25.24 4.87
C LYS A 33 -4.57 24.82 3.44
N GLU A 34 -3.65 25.01 2.50
CA GLU A 34 -3.83 24.68 1.08
C GLU A 34 -4.09 23.19 0.86
N PHE A 35 -3.38 22.33 1.58
CA PHE A 35 -3.46 20.86 1.42
C PHE A 35 -4.20 20.15 2.57
N ASN A 36 -4.89 20.89 3.43
CA ASN A 36 -5.60 20.37 4.62
C ASN A 36 -4.71 19.45 5.48
N LEU A 37 -3.46 19.86 5.70
CA LEU A 37 -2.50 19.13 6.52
C LEU A 37 -2.77 19.41 8.00
N LYS A 38 -2.68 18.37 8.82
CA LYS A 38 -2.77 18.48 10.28
C LYS A 38 -1.38 18.61 10.85
N ARG A 39 -1.09 19.69 11.58
CA ARG A 39 0.15 19.79 12.34
C ARG A 39 0.14 18.76 13.47
N ILE A 40 1.22 18.00 13.60
CA ILE A 40 1.37 16.97 14.64
C ILE A 40 2.68 17.15 15.40
N GLU A 41 2.75 16.54 16.59
CA GLU A 41 3.98 16.47 17.36
C GLU A 41 4.83 15.26 16.97
N ILE A 42 6.13 15.30 17.27
CA ILE A 42 7.05 14.17 17.05
C ILE A 42 6.57 12.92 17.79
N SER A 43 6.02 13.09 18.99
CA SER A 43 5.44 12.05 19.84
C SER A 43 4.28 11.29 19.17
N SER A 44 3.62 11.90 18.19
CA SER A 44 2.49 11.33 17.47
C SER A 44 2.91 10.46 16.28
N ILE A 45 4.20 10.44 15.93
CA ILE A 45 4.71 9.57 14.87
C ILE A 45 4.80 8.13 15.41
N PRO A 46 4.16 7.14 14.77
CA PRO A 46 4.27 5.75 15.17
C PRO A 46 5.72 5.25 15.13
N LYS A 47 6.06 4.35 16.05
CA LYS A 47 7.41 3.78 16.13
C LYS A 47 7.78 3.09 14.81
N GLY A 48 9.00 3.34 14.34
CA GLY A 48 9.53 2.75 13.10
C GLY A 48 9.14 3.47 11.81
N ILE A 49 8.41 4.58 11.89
CA ILE A 49 8.07 5.40 10.73
C ILE A 49 9.04 6.57 10.60
N THR A 50 9.69 6.67 9.45
CA THR A 50 10.57 7.79 9.10
C THR A 50 9.78 8.80 8.26
N PRO A 51 9.51 10.03 8.74
CA PRO A 51 8.79 11.04 7.97
C PRO A 51 9.47 11.39 6.65
N LEU A 52 8.68 11.75 5.65
CA LEU A 52 9.19 12.29 4.39
C LEU A 52 9.75 13.69 4.63
N LYS A 53 11.06 13.85 4.49
CA LYS A 53 11.75 15.11 4.74
C LYS A 53 11.83 15.95 3.47
N PHE A 54 11.43 17.21 3.57
CA PHE A 54 11.59 18.22 2.53
C PHE A 54 12.47 19.35 3.07
N ASN A 55 13.35 19.86 2.20
CA ASN A 55 14.25 20.96 2.54
C ASN A 55 13.62 22.32 2.28
N SER A 56 12.41 22.38 1.70
CA SER A 56 11.69 23.64 1.56
C SER A 56 10.18 23.45 1.44
N VAL A 57 9.43 24.51 1.76
CA VAL A 57 7.99 24.58 1.49
C VAL A 57 7.70 24.44 0.00
N ALA A 58 8.55 24.99 -0.87
CA ALA A 58 8.40 24.86 -2.32
C ALA A 58 8.55 23.41 -2.79
N GLU A 59 9.53 22.67 -2.26
CA GLU A 59 9.72 21.24 -2.55
C GLU A 59 8.54 20.41 -2.05
N ALA A 60 8.09 20.65 -0.82
CA ALA A 60 6.91 20.01 -0.26
C ALA A 60 5.66 20.31 -1.09
N LYS A 61 5.45 21.57 -1.48
CA LYS A 61 4.34 21.99 -2.33
C LYS A 61 4.38 21.31 -3.70
N LEU A 62 5.54 21.25 -4.35
CA LEU A 62 5.71 20.58 -5.63
C LEU A 62 5.45 19.08 -5.52
N PHE A 63 5.88 18.46 -4.43
CA PHE A 63 5.59 17.06 -4.13
C PHE A 63 4.09 16.82 -3.95
N LEU A 64 3.43 17.64 -3.11
CA LEU A 64 2.01 17.57 -2.85
C LEU A 64 1.19 17.88 -4.12
N SER A 65 1.60 18.81 -4.97
CA SER A 65 0.87 19.19 -6.18
C SER A 65 1.05 18.23 -7.35
N ASN A 66 2.23 17.60 -7.50
CA ASN A 66 2.52 16.74 -8.66
C ASN A 66 2.05 15.30 -8.49
N ARG A 67 1.85 14.85 -7.25
CA ARG A 67 1.66 13.42 -6.96
C ARG A 67 0.38 13.11 -6.20
N LEU A 68 -0.25 14.12 -5.61
CA LEU A 68 -1.48 13.98 -4.86
C LEU A 68 -2.56 14.82 -5.55
N PHE A 69 -3.81 14.42 -5.39
CA PHE A 69 -4.98 15.32 -5.49
C PHE A 69 -5.64 15.63 -6.84
N LYS A 70 -5.37 14.91 -7.94
CA LYS A 70 -6.52 14.59 -8.78
C LYS A 70 -7.17 13.41 -8.09
N GLU A 71 -8.29 13.64 -7.40
CA GLU A 71 -9.15 12.62 -6.81
C GLU A 71 -9.08 11.35 -7.67
N GLN A 72 -8.18 10.44 -7.33
CA GLN A 72 -8.17 9.15 -7.98
C GLN A 72 -9.34 8.47 -7.28
N PRO A 73 -10.49 8.29 -7.96
CA PRO A 73 -11.62 7.62 -7.37
C PRO A 73 -11.08 6.34 -6.77
N SER A 74 -11.41 6.15 -5.50
CA SER A 74 -11.00 5.04 -4.64
C SER A 74 -10.58 3.85 -5.49
N LYS A 75 -9.25 3.67 -5.66
CA LYS A 75 -8.75 2.77 -6.70
C LYS A 75 -9.22 1.37 -6.37
N SER A 76 -10.30 0.94 -7.02
CA SER A 76 -10.92 -0.35 -6.81
C SER A 76 -10.06 -1.38 -7.52
N VAL A 77 -9.00 -1.76 -6.84
CA VAL A 77 -8.16 -2.88 -7.26
C VAL A 77 -9.03 -4.12 -7.08
N HIS A 78 -9.44 -4.74 -8.18
CA HIS A 78 -10.19 -5.98 -8.17
C HIS A 78 -9.24 -7.10 -8.59
N SER A 79 -9.18 -8.17 -7.80
CA SER A 79 -8.36 -9.34 -8.14
C SER A 79 -9.04 -10.61 -7.67
N ASN A 80 -8.99 -11.63 -8.52
CA ASN A 80 -9.64 -12.91 -8.34
C ASN A 80 -8.63 -13.94 -7.83
N ALA A 81 -8.73 -14.35 -6.57
CA ALA A 81 -8.03 -15.51 -6.04
C ALA A 81 -8.92 -16.76 -6.18
N ARG A 82 -8.32 -17.89 -6.56
CA ARG A 82 -9.01 -19.17 -6.67
C ARG A 82 -8.68 -20.03 -5.45
N ILE A 83 -9.72 -20.56 -4.81
CA ILE A 83 -9.55 -21.51 -3.71
C ILE A 83 -9.80 -22.90 -4.28
N ALA A 84 -8.72 -23.68 -4.37
CA ALA A 84 -8.75 -25.09 -4.77
C ALA A 84 -9.31 -25.93 -3.61
N GLN A 85 -10.38 -26.68 -3.87
CA GLN A 85 -10.98 -27.56 -2.86
C GLN A 85 -10.75 -29.02 -3.22
N ASN A 86 -10.23 -29.79 -2.25
CA ASN A 86 -10.23 -31.25 -2.31
C ASN A 86 -11.59 -31.76 -1.81
N SER A 87 -12.53 -31.93 -2.73
CA SER A 87 -13.84 -32.50 -2.45
C SER A 87 -13.75 -34.03 -2.35
N SER A 88 -13.34 -34.56 -1.21
CA SER A 88 -13.36 -36.01 -0.95
C SER A 88 -14.45 -36.46 0.03
N SER A 89 -15.34 -35.58 0.48
CA SER A 89 -16.40 -35.97 1.43
C SER A 89 -17.75 -35.35 1.12
N ASN A 90 -18.77 -36.21 1.01
CA ASN A 90 -20.21 -35.92 0.91
C ASN A 90 -20.76 -35.31 2.22
N LEU A 91 -20.13 -34.26 2.74
CA LEU A 91 -20.49 -33.72 4.05
C LEU A 91 -21.39 -32.50 3.89
N ALA A 92 -22.69 -32.73 4.09
CA ALA A 92 -23.73 -31.73 4.31
C ALA A 92 -23.54 -30.90 5.60
N THR A 93 -22.40 -31.05 6.27
CA THR A 93 -22.06 -30.33 7.50
C THR A 93 -21.30 -29.06 7.18
N CYS A 94 -21.70 -27.95 7.79
CA CYS A 94 -20.95 -26.70 7.69
C CYS A 94 -19.55 -26.88 8.29
N ALA A 95 -18.52 -26.60 7.51
CA ALA A 95 -17.14 -26.66 7.94
C ALA A 95 -16.80 -25.44 8.79
N ASN A 96 -15.97 -25.67 9.81
CA ASN A 96 -15.34 -24.64 10.65
C ASN A 96 -14.65 -23.55 9.82
N PRO A 97 -14.43 -22.36 10.40
CA PRO A 97 -13.88 -21.23 9.68
C PRO A 97 -12.53 -21.54 9.02
N LEU A 98 -12.49 -21.38 7.69
CA LEU A 98 -11.30 -21.42 6.88
C LEU A 98 -10.68 -20.03 6.76
N ASN A 99 -9.37 -19.98 6.55
CA ASN A 99 -8.63 -18.73 6.36
C ASN A 99 -8.12 -18.67 4.92
N ALA A 100 -8.44 -17.59 4.22
CA ALA A 100 -7.80 -17.22 2.96
C ALA A 100 -6.89 -16.01 3.20
N VAL A 101 -5.67 -16.09 2.68
CA VAL A 101 -4.73 -14.96 2.64
C VAL A 101 -4.59 -14.52 1.20
N TYR A 102 -4.71 -13.23 0.97
CA TYR A 102 -4.51 -12.64 -0.34
C TYR A 102 -3.57 -11.45 -0.24
N THR A 103 -2.56 -11.42 -1.11
CA THR A 103 -1.55 -10.35 -1.15
C THR A 103 -1.59 -9.70 -2.52
N GLN A 104 -1.71 -8.38 -2.56
CA GLN A 104 -1.64 -7.58 -3.77
C GLN A 104 -0.62 -6.45 -3.63
N GLN A 105 0.10 -6.19 -4.70
CA GLN A 105 0.90 -4.98 -4.84
C GLN A 105 0.07 -3.91 -5.52
N VAL A 106 -0.03 -2.74 -4.91
CA VAL A 106 -0.68 -1.57 -5.47
C VAL A 106 0.28 -0.39 -5.41
N SER A 107 0.22 0.45 -6.43
CA SER A 107 0.76 1.80 -6.33
C SER A 107 -0.29 2.67 -5.66
N ALA A 108 0.04 3.22 -4.49
CA ALA A 108 -0.80 4.16 -3.76
C ALA A 108 -0.14 5.54 -3.82
N GLY A 109 -0.58 6.34 -4.81
CA GLY A 109 -0.13 7.72 -4.99
C GLY A 109 1.40 7.84 -5.11
N ILE A 110 2.00 8.48 -4.10
CA ILE A 110 3.43 8.80 -4.02
C ILE A 110 4.34 7.59 -3.75
N LEU A 111 3.78 6.49 -3.25
CA LEU A 111 4.57 5.30 -2.90
C LEU A 111 4.58 4.34 -4.10
N SER A 112 5.79 4.07 -4.59
CA SER A 112 6.04 3.32 -5.83
C SER A 112 5.68 1.84 -5.73
N SER A 113 5.59 1.28 -4.52
CA SER A 113 5.04 -0.06 -4.29
C SER A 113 4.58 -0.22 -2.85
N ILE A 114 3.28 -0.40 -2.66
CA ILE A 114 2.71 -0.82 -1.39
C ILE A 114 2.13 -2.21 -1.58
N THR A 115 2.44 -3.11 -0.66
CA THR A 115 1.81 -4.43 -0.62
C THR A 115 0.69 -4.42 0.40
N PHE A 116 -0.54 -4.68 -0.03
CA PHE A 116 -1.66 -4.95 0.86
C PHE A 116 -1.87 -6.44 0.96
N THR A 117 -1.97 -6.95 2.18
CA THR A 117 -2.36 -8.33 2.46
C THR A 117 -3.68 -8.31 3.18
N SER A 118 -4.69 -9.01 2.66
CA SER A 118 -5.96 -9.25 3.32
C SER A 118 -6.03 -10.69 3.83
N PHE A 119 -6.68 -10.85 4.99
CA PHE A 119 -6.93 -12.11 5.66
C PHE A 119 -8.43 -12.25 5.84
N THR A 120 -9.02 -13.22 5.17
CA THR A 120 -10.47 -13.47 5.15
C THR A 120 -10.76 -14.77 5.88
N ASN A 121 -11.61 -14.69 6.90
CA ASN A 121 -12.10 -15.85 7.63
C ASN A 121 -13.53 -16.15 7.18
N TYR A 122 -13.78 -17.33 6.61
CA TYR A 122 -15.05 -17.69 5.99
C TYR A 122 -15.48 -19.11 6.32
N ASN A 123 -16.79 -19.36 6.27
CA ASN A 123 -17.37 -20.69 6.48
C ASN A 123 -17.90 -21.27 5.17
N TYR A 124 -17.97 -22.59 5.12
CA TYR A 124 -18.57 -23.36 4.02
C TYR A 124 -19.69 -24.25 4.53
N CYS A 125 -20.72 -24.45 3.72
CA CYS A 125 -21.71 -25.49 3.94
C CYS A 125 -21.88 -26.28 2.64
N GLY A 126 -21.53 -27.57 2.66
CA GLY A 126 -21.46 -28.37 1.43
C GLY A 126 -20.47 -27.78 0.43
N MET A 127 -20.95 -27.41 -0.77
CA MET A 127 -20.15 -26.80 -1.84
C MET A 127 -20.34 -25.29 -1.97
N SER A 128 -21.00 -24.64 -1.00
CA SER A 128 -21.29 -23.21 -1.04
C SER A 128 -20.58 -22.44 0.07
N PHE A 129 -20.06 -21.25 -0.25
CA PHE A 129 -19.70 -20.28 0.78
C PHE A 129 -20.95 -19.92 1.60
N ALA A 130 -20.84 -19.97 2.92
CA ALA A 130 -21.97 -19.71 3.81
C ALA A 130 -21.93 -18.30 4.39
N SER A 131 -20.76 -17.89 4.89
CA SER A 131 -20.58 -16.57 5.49
C SER A 131 -19.10 -16.18 5.57
N VAL A 132 -18.86 -14.88 5.78
CA VAL A 132 -17.54 -14.34 6.13
C VAL A 132 -17.63 -13.77 7.53
N ASN A 133 -16.78 -14.27 8.42
CA ASN A 133 -16.77 -13.86 9.83
C ASN A 133 -15.95 -12.58 10.03
N ASN A 134 -14.83 -12.46 9.31
CA ASN A 134 -13.93 -11.33 9.45
C ASN A 134 -13.08 -11.12 8.19
N ILE A 135 -12.77 -9.86 7.89
CA ILE A 135 -11.75 -9.48 6.93
C ILE A 135 -10.83 -8.46 7.63
N SER A 136 -9.55 -8.79 7.71
CA SER A 136 -8.51 -7.87 8.18
C SER A 136 -7.48 -7.63 7.09
N SER A 137 -6.70 -6.57 7.21
CA SER A 137 -5.65 -6.28 6.25
C SER A 137 -4.49 -5.54 6.86
N THR A 138 -3.34 -5.70 6.21
CA THR A 138 -2.08 -5.07 6.58
C THR A 138 -1.42 -4.46 5.36
N MET A 139 -0.66 -3.41 5.58
CA MET A 139 0.14 -2.74 4.56
C MET A 139 1.63 -2.97 4.84
N THR A 140 2.39 -3.37 3.83
CA THR A 140 3.85 -3.53 3.89
C THR A 140 4.52 -2.90 2.66
N GLY A 141 5.85 -2.76 2.67
CA GLY A 141 6.62 -2.19 1.55
C GLY A 141 6.78 -0.67 1.57
N ALA A 142 5.89 0.06 2.26
CA ALA A 142 6.09 1.48 2.54
C ALA A 142 7.13 1.66 3.66
N THR A 143 8.38 1.96 3.33
CA THR A 143 9.44 2.22 4.32
C THR A 143 9.53 3.69 4.75
N LEU A 144 8.84 4.60 4.06
CA LEU A 144 8.99 6.04 4.26
C LEU A 144 7.64 6.72 4.49
N GLY A 145 7.46 7.18 5.72
CA GLY A 145 6.51 8.25 6.08
C GLY A 145 5.04 7.91 5.93
N ALA A 146 4.64 6.64 5.93
CA ALA A 146 3.23 6.27 5.81
C ALA A 146 2.81 5.17 6.78
N THR A 147 1.59 5.29 7.34
CA THR A 147 0.91 4.22 8.07
C THR A 147 -0.45 3.92 7.49
N TYR A 148 -0.92 2.70 7.68
CA TYR A 148 -2.24 2.27 7.24
C TYR A 148 -3.09 1.86 8.44
N SER A 149 -4.36 2.26 8.41
CA SER A 149 -5.38 1.76 9.33
C SER A 149 -6.60 1.32 8.56
N GLN A 150 -7.00 0.06 8.75
CA GLN A 150 -8.32 -0.42 8.33
C GLN A 150 -9.40 0.20 9.23
N SER A 151 -10.52 0.60 8.64
CA SER A 151 -11.68 1.11 9.38
C SER A 151 -12.86 0.15 9.35
N ASN A 152 -13.17 -0.41 8.18
CA ASN A 152 -14.30 -1.34 8.01
C ASN A 152 -14.11 -2.22 6.76
N PHE A 153 -15.02 -3.16 6.54
CA PHE A 153 -15.15 -3.89 5.29
C PHE A 153 -16.63 -4.09 4.91
N SER A 154 -16.90 -4.29 3.63
CA SER A 154 -18.16 -4.81 3.12
C SER A 154 -17.89 -6.12 2.40
N VAL A 155 -18.88 -7.02 2.43
CA VAL A 155 -18.75 -8.33 1.82
C VAL A 155 -20.06 -8.72 1.16
N ASN A 156 -19.96 -9.38 0.02
CA ASN A 156 -21.03 -10.04 -0.68
C ASN A 156 -20.65 -11.51 -0.90
N VAL A 157 -21.48 -12.41 -0.42
CA VAL A 157 -21.26 -13.86 -0.47
C VAL A 157 -22.31 -14.48 -1.38
N THR A 158 -21.85 -15.32 -2.30
CA THR A 158 -22.66 -16.17 -3.17
C THR A 158 -22.17 -17.61 -2.99
N ASP A 159 -22.90 -18.58 -3.52
CA ASP A 159 -22.50 -20.00 -3.44
C ASP A 159 -21.04 -20.24 -3.88
N THR A 160 -20.61 -19.56 -4.94
CA THR A 160 -19.32 -19.82 -5.59
C THR A 160 -18.31 -18.69 -5.45
N SER A 161 -18.68 -17.57 -4.84
CA SER A 161 -17.78 -16.43 -4.69
C SER A 161 -18.01 -15.61 -3.43
N ILE A 162 -16.90 -15.10 -2.89
CA ILE A 162 -16.88 -14.02 -1.91
C ILE A 162 -16.29 -12.81 -2.62
N SER A 163 -17.01 -11.70 -2.72
CA SER A 163 -16.45 -10.40 -3.08
C SER A 163 -16.47 -9.47 -1.88
N TYR A 164 -15.42 -8.67 -1.72
CA TYR A 164 -15.29 -7.79 -0.57
C TYR A 164 -14.65 -6.46 -0.94
N THR A 165 -14.93 -5.45 -0.14
CA THR A 165 -14.23 -4.15 -0.16
C THR A 165 -13.76 -3.82 1.24
N ILE A 166 -12.47 -3.53 1.40
CA ILE A 166 -11.86 -3.07 2.64
C ILE A 166 -11.74 -1.56 2.58
N TYR A 167 -12.24 -0.87 3.60
CA TYR A 167 -12.11 0.58 3.78
C TYR A 167 -11.06 0.89 4.82
N GLY A 168 -10.31 1.97 4.61
CA GLY A 168 -9.31 2.42 5.57
C GLY A 168 -8.75 3.78 5.22
N SER A 169 -7.64 4.12 5.86
CA SER A 169 -6.89 5.36 5.61
C SER A 169 -5.39 5.10 5.57
N ILE A 170 -4.69 5.87 4.73
CA ILE A 170 -3.24 5.98 4.73
C ILE A 170 -2.88 7.36 5.27
N ASP A 171 -2.07 7.38 6.31
CA ASP A 171 -1.57 8.56 7.01
C ASP A 171 -0.13 8.81 6.61
N TYR A 172 0.16 9.97 6.04
CA TYR A 172 1.46 10.38 5.55
C TYR A 172 2.08 11.44 6.46
N TYR A 173 3.26 11.15 6.97
CA TYR A 173 4.03 11.99 7.89
C TYR A 173 5.08 12.77 7.10
N LEU A 174 4.93 14.08 7.05
CA LEU A 174 5.76 15.00 6.29
C LEU A 174 6.54 15.89 7.26
N PHE A 175 7.85 15.95 7.13
CA PHE A 175 8.71 16.89 7.84
C PHE A 175 9.16 17.98 6.87
N VAL A 176 8.75 19.22 7.13
CA VAL A 176 9.12 20.41 6.33
C VAL A 176 9.78 21.40 7.28
N GLU A 177 11.10 21.58 7.15
CA GLU A 177 11.97 22.46 7.96
C GLU A 177 11.41 22.90 9.33
N GLY A 178 11.40 21.97 10.29
CA GLY A 178 11.02 22.26 11.68
C GLY A 178 9.53 22.10 12.00
N GLY A 179 8.70 21.78 11.01
CA GLY A 179 7.29 21.42 11.18
C GLY A 179 6.99 19.99 10.74
N LEU A 180 6.29 19.24 11.61
CA LEU A 180 5.69 17.96 11.26
C LEU A 180 4.23 18.13 10.90
N ASN A 181 3.86 17.56 9.76
CA ASN A 181 2.53 17.60 9.21
C ASN A 181 2.06 16.19 8.87
N LEU A 182 0.78 15.93 9.10
CA LEU A 182 0.08 14.71 8.81
C LEU A 182 -0.94 14.98 7.69
N TRP A 183 -0.91 14.13 6.68
CA TRP A 183 -1.92 14.09 5.65
C TRP A 183 -2.60 12.72 5.63
N SER A 184 -3.93 12.68 5.59
CA SER A 184 -4.68 11.42 5.61
C SER A 184 -5.46 11.24 4.32
N GLN A 185 -5.39 10.05 3.74
CA GLN A 185 -6.11 9.66 2.54
C GLN A 185 -7.00 8.45 2.81
N ASN A 186 -8.30 8.58 2.56
CA ASN A 186 -9.20 7.43 2.59
C ASN A 186 -8.92 6.52 1.39
N ILE A 187 -8.92 5.21 1.62
CA ILE A 187 -8.73 4.20 0.59
C ILE A 187 -9.83 3.15 0.65
N SER A 188 -10.14 2.55 -0.49
CA SER A 188 -10.94 1.33 -0.59
C SER A 188 -10.24 0.31 -1.48
N MET A 189 -10.20 -0.95 -1.07
CA MET A 189 -9.56 -2.03 -1.81
C MET A 189 -10.53 -3.17 -2.01
N GLY A 190 -10.74 -3.59 -3.25
CA GLY A 190 -11.59 -4.72 -3.59
C GLY A 190 -10.82 -6.04 -3.61
N GLY A 191 -11.55 -7.13 -3.52
CA GLY A 191 -11.01 -8.45 -3.81
C GLY A 191 -12.14 -9.46 -3.98
N SER A 192 -11.84 -10.57 -4.63
CA SER A 192 -12.78 -11.66 -4.79
C SER A 192 -12.09 -13.02 -4.69
N PHE A 193 -12.74 -13.94 -4.00
CA PHE A 193 -12.41 -15.35 -4.00
C PHE A 193 -13.48 -16.09 -4.80
N THR A 194 -13.06 -16.98 -5.68
CA THR A 194 -13.97 -17.92 -6.36
C THR A 194 -13.59 -19.33 -6.00
N SER A 195 -14.58 -20.16 -5.71
CA SER A 195 -14.38 -21.58 -5.47
C SER A 195 -14.31 -22.32 -6.78
N GLN A 196 -13.31 -23.18 -6.94
CA GLN A 196 -13.30 -24.16 -8.02
C GLN A 196 -13.36 -25.56 -7.42
N VAL A 197 -14.39 -26.30 -7.81
CA VAL A 197 -14.46 -27.73 -7.55
C VAL A 197 -13.41 -28.39 -8.44
N ILE A 198 -12.30 -28.82 -7.86
CA ILE A 198 -11.34 -29.66 -8.58
C ILE A 198 -11.92 -31.06 -8.53
N GLY A 199 -12.62 -31.44 -9.60
CA GLY A 199 -12.98 -32.83 -9.79
C GLY A 199 -11.71 -33.66 -9.77
N THR A 200 -11.56 -34.52 -8.76
CA THR A 200 -10.53 -35.56 -8.78
C THR A 200 -10.91 -36.50 -9.92
N THR A 201 -10.42 -36.22 -11.13
CA THR A 201 -10.39 -37.23 -12.18
C THR A 201 -9.53 -38.36 -11.64
N GLY A 202 -10.17 -39.47 -11.29
CA GLY A 202 -9.53 -40.65 -10.76
C GLY A 202 -8.43 -41.11 -11.70
N THR A 203 -7.19 -40.70 -11.43
CA THR A 203 -6.01 -41.26 -12.05
C THR A 203 -5.71 -42.53 -11.28
N SER A 204 -6.28 -43.63 -11.78
CA SER A 204 -5.85 -44.98 -11.47
C SER A 204 -4.33 -45.09 -11.62
N GLY A 205 -3.64 -45.33 -10.49
CA GLY A 205 -2.40 -46.10 -10.40
C GLY A 205 -1.22 -45.65 -11.28
N GLY A 206 -0.40 -44.73 -10.77
CA GLY A 206 0.94 -44.47 -11.30
C GLY A 206 1.81 -43.85 -10.23
N ASN A 207 2.51 -44.68 -9.47
CA ASN A 207 3.37 -44.29 -8.35
C ASN A 207 4.60 -43.50 -8.86
N PRO A 208 4.74 -42.18 -8.65
CA PRO A 208 5.96 -41.47 -9.02
C PRO A 208 6.90 -41.45 -7.81
N LYS A 209 7.89 -42.35 -7.82
CA LYS A 209 9.10 -42.17 -7.01
C LYS A 209 9.80 -40.88 -7.45
N GLY A 210 9.60 -39.80 -6.70
CA GLY A 210 10.29 -38.52 -6.89
C GLY A 210 10.70 -37.93 -5.56
N SER A 211 11.90 -38.29 -5.09
CA SER A 211 12.54 -37.72 -3.90
C SER A 211 12.94 -36.26 -4.20
N ILE A 212 12.31 -35.30 -3.51
CA ILE A 212 12.74 -33.89 -3.52
C ILE A 212 13.65 -33.70 -2.30
N ALA A 213 14.93 -33.47 -2.56
CA ALA A 213 15.91 -33.11 -1.54
C ALA A 213 15.67 -31.68 -1.03
N PRO A 214 15.87 -31.41 0.28
CA PRO A 214 15.70 -30.07 0.82
C PRO A 214 16.80 -29.11 0.33
N PRO A 215 16.50 -27.81 0.21
CA PRO A 215 17.48 -26.82 -0.21
C PRO A 215 18.57 -26.67 0.86
N LYS A 216 19.83 -26.69 0.41
CA LYS A 216 20.99 -26.43 1.27
C LYS A 216 20.97 -24.98 1.74
N LYS A 217 21.21 -24.81 3.04
CA LYS A 217 21.54 -23.52 3.67
C LYS A 217 22.87 -23.00 3.17
#